data_AF-W4LAV1-F1
#
_entry.id   AF-W4LAV1-F1
#
_cell.length_a   1.000
_cell.length_b   1.000
_cell.length_c   1.000
_cell.angle_alpha   90.00
_cell.angle_beta   90.00
_cell.angle_gamma   90.00
#
_symmetry.space_group_name_H-M   'P 1'
#
loop_
_entity.id
_entity.type
_entity.pdbx_description
1 polymer ?
#
loop_
_entity_poly.entity_id
_entity_poly.type
_entity_poly.pdbx_seq_one_letter_code
_entity_poly.pdbx_strand_id
1 'polypeptide(L)'
;MAFNALAYAQELEHAGVPQTQATAQAQALHRAFEEQKSELATKGDLADLRADFADLRADFEGLRADFEGLRADTRTGLTELRAELRSEVGALRSEMGELRGEIGTLRGEIGTLRGEMGELRGEMGQLDSKLTSQMAQLEGRMMSQMAQLETRLTRWMLIVAGVGGGLAGGLAILAQFIK
;
A
#
# COMPACT_ATOMS: atom_id res chain seq x y z
N MET A 1 -38.52 9.48 72.80
CA MET A 1 -39.06 9.86 74.13
C MET A 1 -38.57 8.81 75.10
N ALA A 2 -38.08 9.21 76.28
CA ALA A 2 -37.65 8.24 77.29
C ALA A 2 -38.88 7.70 78.03
N PHE A 3 -38.95 6.38 78.22
CA PHE A 3 -39.98 5.77 79.06
C PHE A 3 -39.78 6.22 80.51
N ASN A 4 -40.79 6.86 81.10
CA ASN A 4 -40.72 7.33 82.48
C ASN A 4 -41.24 6.24 83.44
N ALA A 5 -40.34 5.39 83.91
CA ALA A 5 -40.66 4.28 84.80
C ALA A 5 -41.28 4.74 86.15
N LEU A 6 -40.92 5.94 86.63
CA LEU A 6 -41.45 6.49 87.88
C LEU A 6 -42.93 6.87 87.74
N ALA A 7 -43.28 7.59 86.67
CA ALA A 7 -44.67 7.97 86.40
C ALA A 7 -45.55 6.72 86.19
N TYR A 8 -45.03 5.71 85.50
CA TYR A 8 -45.74 4.44 85.29
C TYR A 8 -45.96 3.65 86.59
N ALA A 9 -44.97 3.60 87.49
CA ALA A 9 -45.12 2.98 88.80
C ALA A 9 -46.17 3.71 89.66
N GLN A 10 -46.20 5.05 89.61
CA GLN A 10 -47.17 5.87 90.35
C GLN A 10 -48.61 5.66 89.86
N GLU A 11 -48.82 5.50 88.55
CA GLU A 11 -50.14 5.16 87.99
C GLU A 11 -50.63 3.77 88.46
N LEU A 12 -49.73 2.78 88.51
CA LEU A 12 -50.07 1.44 89.01
C LEU A 12 -50.41 1.47 90.51
N GLU A 13 -49.67 2.25 91.30
CA GLU A 13 -49.98 2.47 92.72
C GLU A 13 -51.37 3.14 92.90
N HIS A 14 -51.70 4.15 92.08
CA HIS A 14 -53.03 4.78 92.08
C HIS A 14 -54.16 3.83 91.64
N ALA A 15 -53.85 2.85 90.79
CA ALA A 15 -54.78 1.81 90.37
C ALA A 15 -54.96 0.68 91.42
N GLY A 16 -54.30 0.79 92.58
CA GLY A 16 -54.43 -0.16 93.68
C GLY A 16 -53.41 -1.31 93.67
N VAL A 17 -52.39 -1.26 92.81
CA VAL A 17 -51.29 -2.23 92.81
C VAL A 17 -50.33 -1.92 93.98
N PRO A 18 -49.91 -2.91 94.78
CA PRO A 18 -48.91 -2.71 95.83
C PRO A 18 -47.61 -2.11 95.28
N GLN A 19 -47.04 -1.14 95.99
CA GLN A 19 -45.84 -0.41 95.58
C GLN A 19 -44.69 -1.31 95.10
N THR A 20 -44.45 -2.44 95.78
CA THR A 20 -43.40 -3.41 95.40
C THR A 20 -43.67 -4.11 94.07
N GLN A 21 -44.94 -4.40 93.76
CA GLN A 21 -45.33 -4.96 92.46
C GLN A 21 -45.32 -3.89 91.37
N ALA A 22 -45.78 -2.67 91.66
CA ALA A 22 -45.75 -1.55 90.73
C ALA A 22 -44.31 -1.19 90.29
N THR A 23 -43.36 -1.16 91.23
CA THR A 23 -41.93 -0.94 90.91
C THR A 23 -41.33 -2.10 90.13
N ALA A 24 -41.64 -3.35 90.48
CA ALA A 24 -41.12 -4.52 89.76
C ALA A 24 -41.61 -4.55 88.30
N GLN A 25 -42.88 -4.22 88.05
CA GLN A 25 -43.43 -4.12 86.70
C GLN A 25 -42.82 -2.96 85.91
N ALA A 26 -42.67 -1.78 86.52
CA ALA A 26 -42.05 -0.62 85.88
C ALA A 26 -40.59 -0.89 85.50
N GLN A 27 -39.83 -1.59 86.34
CA GLN A 27 -38.45 -1.98 86.06
C GLN A 27 -38.35 -3.03 84.95
N ALA A 28 -39.23 -4.04 84.93
CA ALA A 28 -39.27 -5.04 83.87
C ALA A 28 -39.58 -4.43 82.50
N LEU A 29 -40.59 -3.55 82.43
CA LEU A 29 -40.92 -2.81 81.21
C LEU A 29 -39.80 -1.86 80.79
N HIS A 30 -39.17 -1.15 81.72
CA HIS A 30 -38.05 -0.27 81.40
C HIS A 30 -36.85 -1.04 80.83
N ARG A 31 -36.50 -2.20 81.40
CA ARG A 31 -35.44 -3.07 80.86
C ARG A 31 -35.78 -3.57 79.46
N ALA A 32 -37.00 -4.06 79.25
CA ALA A 32 -37.44 -4.52 77.93
C ALA A 32 -37.38 -3.39 76.87
N PHE A 33 -37.78 -2.16 77.25
CA PHE A 33 -37.69 -0.99 76.36
C PHE A 33 -36.24 -0.58 76.05
N GLU A 34 -35.33 -0.62 77.03
CA GLU A 34 -33.92 -0.30 76.78
C GLU A 34 -33.20 -1.38 75.97
N GLU A 35 -33.54 -2.67 76.18
CA GLU A 35 -33.03 -3.79 75.38
C GLU A 35 -33.48 -3.66 73.92
N GLN A 36 -34.78 -3.47 73.67
CA GLN A 36 -35.33 -3.24 72.32
C GLN A 36 -34.70 -2.01 71.64
N LYS A 37 -34.46 -0.93 72.40
CA LYS A 37 -33.83 0.29 71.88
C LYS A 37 -32.35 0.11 71.57
N SER A 38 -31.66 -0.80 72.27
CA SER A 38 -30.26 -1.12 72.00
C SER A 38 -30.06 -1.95 70.72
N GLU A 39 -31.09 -2.67 70.27
CA GLU A 39 -31.08 -3.44 69.01
C GLU A 39 -31.39 -2.57 67.77
N LEU A 40 -31.97 -1.39 67.97
CA LEU A 40 -32.31 -0.49 66.87
C LEU A 40 -31.07 0.28 66.39
N ALA A 41 -30.96 0.43 65.07
CA ALA A 41 -29.96 1.29 64.47
C ALA A 41 -30.02 2.70 65.08
N THR A 42 -28.85 3.19 65.48
CA THR A 42 -28.71 4.51 66.07
C THR A 42 -28.81 5.58 64.98
N LYS A 43 -28.96 6.84 65.41
CA LYS A 43 -28.88 7.98 64.48
C LYS A 43 -27.50 8.11 63.83
N GLY A 44 -26.45 7.60 64.48
CA GLY A 44 -25.10 7.55 63.92
C GLY A 44 -25.04 6.60 62.73
N ASP A 45 -25.51 5.37 62.91
CA ASP A 45 -25.54 4.36 61.83
C ASP A 45 -26.32 4.84 60.61
N LEU A 46 -27.44 5.54 60.83
CA LEU A 46 -28.23 6.17 59.75
C LEU A 46 -27.50 7.33 59.06
N ALA A 47 -26.67 8.08 59.79
CA ALA A 47 -25.86 9.15 59.22
C ALA A 47 -24.72 8.59 58.39
N ASP A 48 -24.06 7.53 58.86
CA ASP A 48 -22.99 6.84 58.16
C ASP A 48 -23.51 6.19 56.86
N LEU A 49 -24.63 5.46 56.94
CA LEU A 49 -25.27 4.89 55.74
C LEU A 49 -25.64 5.97 54.71
N ARG A 50 -26.06 7.15 55.18
CA ARG A 50 -26.38 8.27 54.28
C ARG A 50 -25.12 8.85 53.62
N ALA A 51 -23.99 8.87 54.32
CA ALA A 51 -22.71 9.25 53.75
C ALA A 51 -22.26 8.23 52.70
N ASP A 52 -22.30 6.94 53.02
CA ASP A 52 -21.96 5.86 52.08
C ASP A 52 -22.83 5.91 50.81
N PHE A 53 -24.13 6.18 50.94
CA PHE A 53 -25.01 6.36 49.78
C PHE A 53 -24.67 7.60 48.94
N ALA A 54 -24.18 8.68 49.58
CA ALA A 54 -23.75 9.87 48.86
C ALA A 54 -22.46 9.61 48.09
N ASP A 55 -21.50 8.90 48.70
CA ASP A 55 -20.25 8.52 48.06
C ASP A 55 -20.48 7.55 46.90
N LEU A 56 -21.31 6.51 47.08
CA LEU A 56 -21.66 5.58 46.01
C LEU A 56 -22.35 6.28 44.83
N ARG A 57 -23.14 7.32 45.11
CA ARG A 57 -23.76 8.14 44.07
C ARG A 57 -22.71 8.94 43.31
N ALA A 58 -21.75 9.55 44.01
CA ALA A 58 -20.66 10.28 43.38
C ALA A 58 -19.80 9.34 42.50
N ASP A 59 -19.48 8.16 43.00
CA ASP A 59 -18.75 7.12 42.24
C ASP A 59 -19.51 6.70 40.99
N PHE A 60 -20.84 6.50 41.09
CA PHE A 60 -21.66 6.15 39.93
C PHE A 60 -21.73 7.28 38.89
N GLU A 61 -21.81 8.53 39.34
CA GLU A 61 -21.74 9.70 38.46
C GLU A 61 -20.36 9.80 37.77
N GLY A 62 -19.27 9.53 38.48
CA GLY A 62 -17.92 9.45 37.93
C GLY A 62 -17.76 8.35 36.89
N LEU A 63 -18.17 7.12 37.22
CA LEU A 63 -18.09 5.99 36.30
C LEU A 63 -18.91 6.22 35.02
N ARG A 64 -20.05 6.91 35.13
CA ARG A 64 -20.86 7.30 33.98
C ARG A 64 -20.12 8.30 33.09
N ALA A 65 -19.47 9.30 33.68
CA ALA A 65 -18.66 10.27 32.93
C ALA A 65 -17.48 9.58 32.21
N ASP A 66 -16.78 8.68 32.90
CA ASP A 66 -15.68 7.90 32.31
C ASP A 66 -16.16 7.03 31.15
N PHE A 67 -17.31 6.37 31.30
CA PHE A 67 -17.90 5.57 30.23
C PHE A 67 -18.31 6.42 29.01
N GLU A 68 -18.88 7.61 29.24
CA GLU A 68 -19.21 8.56 28.17
C GLU A 68 -17.94 9.06 27.46
N GLY A 69 -16.87 9.34 28.22
CA GLY A 69 -15.54 9.70 27.69
C GLY A 69 -14.94 8.59 26.83
N LEU A 70 -14.83 7.37 27.36
CA LEU A 70 -14.29 6.22 26.62
C LEU A 70 -15.09 5.96 25.34
N ARG A 71 -16.42 6.10 25.38
CA ARG A 71 -17.27 5.94 24.20
C ARG A 71 -17.01 7.02 23.16
N ALA A 72 -16.78 8.26 23.58
CA ALA A 72 -16.42 9.35 22.68
C ALA A 72 -15.05 9.10 22.04
N ASP A 73 -14.03 8.78 22.85
CA ASP A 73 -12.67 8.50 22.39
C ASP A 73 -12.64 7.32 21.39
N THR A 74 -13.34 6.23 21.72
CA THR A 74 -13.43 5.06 20.84
C THR A 74 -14.10 5.43 19.51
N ARG A 75 -15.15 6.26 19.55
CA ARG A 75 -15.84 6.70 18.33
C ARG A 75 -14.93 7.58 17.46
N THR A 76 -14.27 8.56 18.07
CA THR A 76 -13.37 9.48 17.39
C THR A 76 -12.18 8.74 16.79
N GLY A 77 -11.49 7.92 17.60
CA GLY A 77 -10.35 7.13 17.15
C GLY A 77 -10.71 6.17 16.01
N LEU A 78 -11.88 5.51 16.07
CA LEU A 78 -12.34 4.65 14.98
C LEU A 78 -12.62 5.44 13.69
N THR A 79 -13.19 6.65 13.81
CA THR A 79 -13.46 7.49 12.64
C THR A 79 -12.18 8.04 12.00
N GLU A 80 -11.21 8.45 12.81
CA GLU A 80 -9.92 8.96 12.35
C GLU A 80 -9.11 7.84 11.68
N LEU A 81 -8.94 6.70 12.35
CA LEU A 81 -8.22 5.56 11.80
C LEU A 81 -8.85 5.08 10.48
N ARG A 82 -10.18 5.07 10.39
CA ARG A 82 -10.88 4.69 9.16
C ARG A 82 -10.67 5.70 8.03
N ALA A 83 -10.60 7.00 8.34
CA ALA A 83 -10.33 8.04 7.36
C ALA A 83 -8.88 7.94 6.85
N GLU A 84 -7.93 7.77 7.75
CA GLU A 84 -6.51 7.62 7.44
C GLU A 84 -6.26 6.39 6.55
N LEU A 85 -6.73 5.21 6.97
CA LEU A 85 -6.62 3.98 6.17
C LEU A 85 -7.24 4.13 4.77
N ARG A 86 -8.38 4.83 4.66
CA ARG A 86 -9.02 5.06 3.37
C ARG A 86 -8.17 5.98 2.47
N SER A 87 -7.53 6.98 3.06
CA SER A 87 -6.63 7.88 2.36
C SER A 87 -5.39 7.15 1.85
N GLU A 88 -4.72 6.38 2.72
CA GLU A 88 -3.52 5.62 2.38
C GLU A 88 -3.80 4.57 1.29
N VAL A 89 -4.89 3.81 1.41
CA VAL A 89 -5.30 2.84 0.37
C VAL A 89 -5.63 3.56 -0.95
N GLY A 90 -6.18 4.77 -0.89
CA GLY A 90 -6.41 5.61 -2.06
C GLY A 90 -5.10 6.01 -2.74
N ALA A 91 -4.13 6.51 -1.97
CA ALA A 91 -2.81 6.90 -2.45
C ALA A 91 -2.06 5.73 -3.11
N LEU A 92 -2.00 4.57 -2.43
CA LEU A 92 -1.36 3.37 -2.96
C LEU A 92 -1.98 2.88 -4.27
N ARG A 93 -3.31 3.01 -4.42
CA ARG A 93 -3.99 2.66 -5.68
C ARG A 93 -3.60 3.61 -6.82
N SER A 94 -3.46 4.90 -6.54
CA SER A 94 -3.01 5.89 -7.52
C SER A 94 -1.58 5.60 -7.97
N GLU A 95 -0.65 5.41 -7.01
CA GLU A 95 0.75 5.07 -7.30
C GLU A 95 0.88 3.79 -8.12
N MET A 96 0.11 2.75 -7.78
CA MET A 96 0.09 1.50 -8.55
C MET A 96 -0.46 1.71 -9.97
N GLY A 97 -1.41 2.62 -10.15
CA GLY A 97 -1.92 3.02 -11.45
C GLY A 97 -0.87 3.73 -12.30
N GLU A 98 -0.13 4.66 -11.71
CA GLU A 98 0.96 5.40 -12.35
C GLU A 98 2.08 4.44 -12.80
N LEU A 99 2.57 3.58 -11.90
CA LEU A 99 3.59 2.57 -12.22
C LEU A 99 3.15 1.64 -13.35
N ARG A 100 1.88 1.22 -13.38
CA ARG A 100 1.35 0.41 -14.49
C ARG A 100 1.37 1.18 -15.81
N GLY A 101 1.07 2.48 -15.77
CA GLY A 101 1.18 3.37 -16.92
C GLY A 101 2.61 3.47 -17.44
N GLU A 102 3.57 3.74 -16.56
CA GLU A 102 5.00 3.82 -16.89
C GLU A 102 5.53 2.52 -17.52
N ILE A 103 5.18 1.37 -16.95
CA ILE A 103 5.53 0.05 -17.52
C ILE A 103 4.94 -0.11 -18.93
N GLY A 104 3.71 0.35 -19.15
CA GLY A 104 3.07 0.35 -20.47
C GLY A 104 3.85 1.17 -21.49
N THR A 105 4.25 2.40 -21.12
CA THR A 105 5.07 3.29 -21.95
C THR A 105 6.42 2.66 -22.30
N LEU A 106 7.16 2.18 -21.30
CA LEU A 106 8.46 1.52 -21.50
C LEU A 106 8.35 0.29 -22.43
N ARG A 107 7.27 -0.48 -22.30
CA ARG A 107 7.03 -1.62 -23.19
C ARG A 107 6.80 -1.18 -24.64
N GLY A 108 6.11 -0.06 -24.83
CA GLY A 108 5.93 0.57 -26.14
C GLY A 108 7.26 1.01 -26.74
N GLU A 109 8.08 1.74 -25.98
CA GLU A 109 9.41 2.20 -26.39
C GLU A 109 10.33 1.04 -26.80
N ILE A 110 10.36 -0.04 -26.00
CA ILE A 110 11.11 -1.26 -26.34
C ILE A 110 10.62 -1.88 -27.66
N GLY A 111 9.31 -1.85 -27.90
CA GLY A 111 8.71 -2.32 -29.15
C GLY A 111 9.20 -1.51 -30.36
N THR A 112 9.18 -0.19 -30.25
CA THR A 112 9.67 0.73 -31.27
C THR A 112 11.15 0.51 -31.57
N LEU A 113 12.00 0.49 -30.55
CA LEU A 113 13.45 0.25 -30.70
C LEU A 113 13.75 -1.09 -31.38
N ARG A 114 12.95 -2.13 -31.09
CA ARG A 114 13.09 -3.43 -31.74
C ARG A 114 12.73 -3.38 -33.23
N GLY A 115 11.72 -2.58 -33.59
CA GLY A 115 11.34 -2.30 -34.97
C GLY A 115 12.48 -1.60 -35.73
N GLU A 116 12.96 -0.49 -35.18
CA GLU A 116 14.07 0.29 -35.75
C GLU A 116 15.33 -0.57 -35.96
N MET A 117 15.67 -1.42 -34.98
CA MET A 117 16.80 -2.34 -35.11
C MET A 117 16.60 -3.38 -36.22
N GLY A 118 15.36 -3.83 -36.44
CA GLY A 118 15.00 -4.73 -37.53
C GLY A 118 15.16 -4.06 -38.90
N GLU A 119 14.69 -2.81 -39.03
CA GLU A 119 14.84 -1.99 -40.24
C GLU A 119 16.32 -1.76 -40.57
N LEU A 120 17.11 -1.31 -39.60
CA LEU A 120 18.55 -1.08 -39.78
C LEU A 120 19.28 -2.34 -40.24
N ARG A 121 18.92 -3.51 -39.68
CA ARG A 121 19.49 -4.81 -40.09
C ARG A 121 19.11 -5.15 -41.53
N GLY A 122 17.89 -4.84 -41.95
CA GLY A 122 17.43 -4.99 -43.32
C GLY A 122 18.20 -4.09 -44.29
N GLU A 123 18.34 -2.81 -43.96
CA GLU A 123 19.13 -1.85 -44.73
C GLU A 123 20.59 -2.29 -44.89
N MET A 124 21.21 -2.78 -43.80
CA MET A 124 22.58 -3.28 -43.83
C MET A 124 22.73 -4.49 -44.75
N GLY A 125 21.76 -5.43 -44.72
CA GLY A 125 21.75 -6.57 -45.65
C GLY A 125 21.56 -6.15 -47.11
N GLN A 126 20.72 -5.15 -47.39
CA GLN A 126 20.58 -4.59 -48.73
C GLN A 126 21.88 -3.95 -49.22
N LEU A 127 22.54 -3.16 -48.36
CA LEU A 127 23.82 -2.53 -48.68
C LEU A 127 24.91 -3.57 -48.99
N ASP A 128 25.01 -4.63 -48.19
CA ASP A 128 25.96 -5.73 -48.40
C ASP A 128 25.73 -6.45 -49.73
N SER A 129 24.47 -6.75 -50.06
CA SER A 129 24.11 -7.37 -51.34
C SER A 129 24.47 -6.48 -52.54
N LYS A 130 24.23 -5.16 -52.42
CA LYS A 130 24.56 -4.17 -53.45
C LYS A 130 26.07 -4.08 -53.65
N LEU A 131 26.83 -4.05 -52.56
CA LEU A 131 28.29 -4.00 -52.61
C LEU A 131 28.85 -5.26 -53.27
N THR A 132 28.38 -6.44 -52.86
CA THR A 132 28.76 -7.73 -53.46
C THR A 132 28.45 -7.77 -54.96
N SER A 133 27.26 -7.33 -55.36
CA SER A 133 26.88 -7.25 -56.79
C SER A 133 27.77 -6.29 -57.58
N GLN A 134 28.13 -5.14 -57.01
CA GLN A 134 29.01 -4.18 -57.67
C GLN A 134 30.43 -4.73 -57.84
N MET A 135 30.96 -5.43 -56.82
CA MET A 135 32.26 -6.10 -56.91
C MET A 135 32.26 -7.16 -58.01
N ALA A 136 31.26 -8.05 -58.05
CA ALA A 136 31.15 -9.07 -59.08
C ALA A 136 31.03 -8.47 -60.49
N GLN A 137 30.28 -7.38 -60.66
CA GLN A 137 30.20 -6.66 -61.94
C GLN A 137 31.54 -6.04 -62.35
N LEU A 138 32.28 -5.46 -61.40
CA LEU A 138 33.59 -4.87 -61.65
C LEU A 138 34.60 -5.95 -62.07
N GLU A 139 34.68 -7.04 -61.33
CA GLU A 139 35.54 -8.19 -61.64
C GLU A 139 35.21 -8.80 -63.00
N GLY A 140 33.92 -9.00 -63.29
CA GLY A 140 33.47 -9.50 -64.60
C GLY A 140 33.85 -8.57 -65.76
N ARG A 141 33.71 -7.24 -65.58
CA ARG A 141 34.17 -6.25 -66.57
C ARG A 141 35.68 -6.34 -66.79
N MET A 142 36.47 -6.38 -65.72
CA MET A 142 37.93 -6.51 -65.81
C MET A 142 38.34 -7.79 -66.54
N MET A 143 37.75 -8.93 -66.19
CA MET A 143 38.02 -10.20 -66.88
C MET A 143 37.68 -10.13 -68.37
N SER A 144 36.54 -9.55 -68.73
CA SER A 144 36.14 -9.39 -70.14
C SER A 144 37.11 -8.48 -70.91
N GLN A 145 37.58 -7.39 -70.30
CA GLN A 145 38.55 -6.48 -70.90
C GLN A 145 39.90 -7.16 -71.10
N MET A 146 40.38 -7.93 -70.11
CA MET A 146 41.63 -8.69 -70.21
C MET A 146 41.54 -9.74 -71.32
N ALA A 147 40.45 -10.52 -71.39
CA ALA A 147 40.24 -11.50 -72.46
C ALA A 147 40.18 -10.85 -73.85
N GLN A 148 39.56 -9.67 -73.96
CA GLN A 148 39.56 -8.89 -75.21
C GLN A 148 40.96 -8.41 -75.59
N LEU A 149 41.74 -7.92 -74.63
CA LEU A 149 43.14 -7.51 -74.86
C LEU A 149 44.00 -8.69 -75.30
N GLU A 150 43.89 -9.84 -74.63
CA GLU A 150 44.58 -11.07 -75.02
C GLU A 150 44.22 -11.49 -76.44
N THR A 151 42.93 -11.56 -76.77
CA THR A 151 42.45 -11.91 -78.11
C THR A 151 43.00 -10.94 -79.18
N ARG A 152 43.00 -9.64 -78.88
CA ARG A 152 43.56 -8.61 -79.77
C ARG A 152 45.06 -8.80 -79.96
N LEU A 153 45.80 -9.08 -78.89
CA LEU A 153 47.24 -9.36 -78.94
C LEU A 153 47.52 -10.62 -79.76
N THR A 154 46.81 -11.72 -79.54
CA THR A 154 46.95 -12.97 -80.33
C THR A 154 46.67 -12.72 -81.81
N ARG A 155 45.60 -11.99 -82.12
CA ARG A 155 45.27 -11.64 -83.50
C ARG A 155 46.35 -10.77 -84.15
N TRP A 156 46.86 -9.77 -83.43
CA TRP A 156 47.95 -8.92 -83.92
C TRP A 156 49.24 -9.73 -84.15
N MET A 157 49.60 -10.62 -83.23
CA MET A 157 50.75 -11.53 -83.38
C MET A 157 50.61 -12.45 -84.59
N LEU A 158 49.42 -13.01 -84.86
CA LEU A 158 49.17 -13.83 -86.06
C LEU A 158 49.33 -13.02 -87.35
N ILE A 159 48.87 -11.76 -87.38
CA ILE A 159 49.06 -10.86 -88.52
C ILE A 159 50.56 -10.60 -88.73
N VAL A 160 51.30 -10.25 -87.67
CA VAL A 160 52.74 -9.98 -87.74
C VAL A 160 53.54 -11.23 -88.16
N ALA A 161 53.22 -12.42 -87.61
CA ALA A 161 53.87 -13.68 -87.99
C ALA A 161 53.53 -14.13 -89.42
N GLY A 162 52.27 -13.97 -89.86
CA GLY A 162 51.84 -14.27 -91.22
C GLY A 162 52.42 -13.32 -92.27
N VAL A 163 52.60 -12.04 -91.92
CA VAL A 163 53.30 -11.05 -92.76
C VAL A 163 54.83 -11.26 -92.71
N GLY A 164 55.37 -11.82 -91.62
CA GLY A 164 56.79 -12.18 -91.48
C GLY A 164 57.28 -13.30 -92.39
N GLY A 165 56.37 -14.08 -93.01
CA GLY A 165 56.70 -15.07 -94.03
C GLY A 165 56.83 -14.50 -95.46
N GLY A 166 56.47 -13.23 -95.68
CA GLY A 166 56.51 -12.61 -97.01
C GLY A 166 56.81 -11.12 -96.91
N LEU A 167 58.07 -10.75 -97.18
CA LEU A 167 58.66 -9.41 -97.14
C LEU A 167 58.04 -8.35 -98.09
N ALA A 168 56.73 -8.34 -98.34
CA ALA A 168 56.10 -7.38 -99.27
C ALA A 168 54.79 -6.72 -98.78
N GLY A 169 54.15 -7.18 -97.70
CA GLY A 169 52.81 -6.71 -97.29
C GLY A 169 52.75 -5.61 -96.22
N GLY A 170 53.89 -5.23 -95.63
CA GLY A 170 53.95 -4.48 -94.36
C GLY A 170 53.42 -3.04 -94.35
N LEU A 171 53.08 -2.44 -95.49
CA LEU A 171 52.71 -1.01 -95.56
C LEU A 171 51.20 -0.73 -95.63
N ALA A 172 50.35 -1.72 -95.91
CA ALA A 172 48.93 -1.46 -96.14
C ALA A 172 48.07 -1.39 -94.86
N ILE A 173 48.46 -2.11 -93.80
CA ILE A 173 47.58 -2.30 -92.62
C ILE A 173 47.75 -1.19 -91.57
N LEU A 174 48.87 -0.45 -91.59
CA LEU A 174 49.09 0.70 -90.69
C LEU A 174 48.04 1.82 -90.88
N ALA A 175 47.36 1.85 -92.04
CA ALA A 175 46.34 2.85 -92.35
C ALA A 175 44.97 2.59 -91.69
N GLN A 176 44.68 1.38 -91.20
CA GLN A 176 43.36 1.02 -90.67
C GLN A 176 43.23 1.16 -89.15
N PHE A 177 44.33 1.51 -88.46
CA PHE A 177 44.39 1.60 -86.99
C PHE A 177 44.42 3.05 -86.43
N ILE A 178 44.26 4.07 -87.29
CA ILE A 178 44.23 5.51 -86.91
C ILE A 178 42.80 6.10 -86.93
N LYS A 179 41.74 5.30 -86.74
CA LYS A 179 40.40 5.82 -86.40
C LYS A 179 39.77 5.02 -85.27
#